data_AF-R6XMS9-F1
#
_entry.id   AF-R6XMS9-F1
#
_cell.length_a   1.000
_cell.length_b   1.000
_cell.length_c   1.000
_cell.angle_alpha   90.00
_cell.angle_beta   90.00
_cell.angle_gamma   90.00
#
_symmetry.space_group_name_H-M   'P 1'
#
loop_
_entity.id
_entity.type
_entity.pdbx_description
1 polymer ?
#
loop_
_entity_poly.entity_id
_entity_poly.type
_entity_poly.pdbx_seq_one_letter_code
_entity_poly.pdbx_strand_id
1 'polypeptide(L)'
;MFQQGIVISSTVALLGLIILIYLGYKIIHDKMSFLSTYPSDLINDSNSKVTKTILYWLYLILSGFNFVFFFFTFNTKTTLIGGCILLFASLLAIILPFFKNIKSLSYYSIIYFLISSFGSLMCGLGGIVEVQIAGHYSYPLWLAIIFIIIGVIEFGLVFVPPLWNIQFNQKTEENGKTIYIRPKKSILSLFQWIYLGIGYIQCILLLIASFLLKL
;
A
#
# COMPACT_ATOMS: atom_id res chain seq x y z
N MET A 1 25.51 2.44 13.92
CA MET A 1 24.06 2.12 14.02
C MET A 1 23.26 2.63 12.82
N PHE A 2 23.42 3.89 12.41
CA PHE A 2 22.66 4.50 11.31
C PHE A 2 22.85 3.80 9.94
N GLN A 3 24.10 3.60 9.52
CA GLN A 3 24.43 2.91 8.27
C GLN A 3 23.86 1.48 8.19
N GLN A 4 23.80 0.76 9.32
CA GLN A 4 23.24 -0.58 9.38
C GLN A 4 21.71 -0.56 9.21
N GLY A 5 21.02 0.47 9.74
CA GLY A 5 19.58 0.67 9.55
C GLY A 5 19.19 0.91 8.09
N ILE A 6 19.96 1.73 7.37
CA ILE A 6 19.77 2.01 5.94
C ILE A 6 20.05 0.76 5.09
N VAL A 7 21.10 -0.01 5.41
CA VAL A 7 21.44 -1.24 4.68
C VAL A 7 20.36 -2.30 4.88
N ILE A 8 19.85 -2.48 6.10
CA ILE A 8 18.76 -3.41 6.38
C ILE A 8 17.50 -2.97 5.64
N SER A 9 17.17 -1.67 5.70
CA SER A 9 15.98 -1.17 5.04
C SER A 9 16.10 -1.33 3.51
N SER A 10 17.15 -0.82 2.87
CA SER A 10 17.38 -0.99 1.43
C SER A 10 17.27 -2.45 0.96
N THR A 11 17.84 -3.39 1.72
CA THR A 11 17.74 -4.83 1.43
C THR A 11 16.29 -5.32 1.49
N VAL A 12 15.54 -4.87 2.50
CA VAL A 12 14.12 -5.19 2.68
C VAL A 12 13.24 -4.61 1.56
N ALA A 13 13.48 -3.37 1.13
CA ALA A 13 12.78 -2.77 -0.01
C ALA A 13 13.07 -3.51 -1.33
N LEU A 14 14.34 -3.87 -1.56
CA LEU A 14 14.76 -4.61 -2.74
C LEU A 14 14.10 -6.00 -2.79
N LEU A 15 14.07 -6.72 -1.67
CA LEU A 15 13.36 -8.00 -1.54
C LEU A 15 11.88 -7.85 -1.87
N GLY A 16 11.23 -6.80 -1.35
CA GLY A 16 9.83 -6.51 -1.65
C GLY A 16 9.57 -6.22 -3.13
N LEU A 17 10.45 -5.47 -3.80
CA LEU A 17 10.37 -5.19 -5.24
C LEU A 17 10.52 -6.48 -6.08
N ILE A 18 11.48 -7.33 -5.73
CA ILE A 18 11.69 -8.63 -6.39
C ILE A 18 10.43 -9.49 -6.29
N ILE A 19 9.79 -9.49 -5.12
CA ILE A 19 8.54 -10.22 -4.90
C ILE A 19 7.42 -9.67 -5.79
N LEU A 20 7.26 -8.34 -5.85
CA LEU A 20 6.26 -7.69 -6.69
C LEU A 20 6.43 -8.03 -8.17
N ILE A 21 7.67 -7.99 -8.65
CA ILE A 21 8.02 -8.35 -10.03
C ILE A 21 7.72 -9.82 -10.29
N TYR A 22 8.07 -10.71 -9.36
CA TYR A 22 7.76 -12.14 -9.46
C TYR A 22 6.25 -12.40 -9.53
N LEU A 23 5.44 -11.71 -8.71
CA LEU A 23 3.99 -11.83 -8.73
C LEU A 23 3.38 -11.32 -10.04
N GLY A 24 3.86 -10.16 -10.52
CA GLY A 24 3.44 -9.62 -11.82
C GLY A 24 3.78 -10.58 -12.97
N TYR A 25 4.99 -11.13 -12.97
CA TYR A 25 5.42 -12.15 -13.92
C TYR A 25 4.50 -13.38 -13.87
N LYS A 26 4.21 -13.89 -12.69
CA LYS A 26 3.35 -15.07 -12.52
C LYS A 26 1.93 -14.84 -13.03
N ILE A 27 1.34 -13.66 -12.76
CA ILE A 27 0.00 -13.30 -13.26
C ILE A 27 -0.01 -13.30 -14.79
N ILE A 28 1.01 -12.71 -15.42
CA ILE A 28 1.14 -12.66 -16.88
C ILE A 28 1.37 -14.06 -17.47
N HIS A 29 2.30 -14.82 -16.89
CA HIS A 29 2.70 -16.14 -17.35
C HIS A 29 1.55 -17.15 -17.23
N ASP A 30 0.83 -17.15 -16.11
CA ASP A 30 -0.30 -18.05 -15.86
C ASP A 30 -1.60 -17.58 -16.54
N LYS A 31 -1.52 -16.55 -17.42
CA LYS A 31 -2.64 -15.93 -18.14
C LYS A 31 -3.78 -15.48 -17.20
N MET A 32 -3.44 -15.12 -15.97
CA MET A 32 -4.37 -14.53 -15.01
C MET A 32 -4.58 -13.05 -15.32
N SER A 33 -5.74 -12.50 -14.94
CA SER A 33 -6.02 -11.07 -15.10
C SER A 33 -5.97 -10.35 -13.75
N PHE A 34 -5.35 -9.18 -13.70
CA PHE A 34 -5.43 -8.28 -12.53
C PHE A 34 -6.87 -7.89 -12.17
N LEU A 35 -7.80 -7.98 -13.12
CA LEU A 35 -9.24 -7.79 -12.89
C LEU A 35 -9.91 -9.00 -12.23
N SER A 36 -9.33 -10.20 -12.30
CA SER A 36 -9.93 -11.43 -11.77
C SER A 36 -9.26 -11.94 -10.50
N THR A 37 -8.06 -11.45 -10.19
CA THR A 37 -7.19 -12.03 -9.16
C THR A 37 -6.87 -10.98 -8.11
N TYR A 38 -7.41 -11.12 -6.90
CA TYR A 38 -7.06 -10.22 -5.81
C TYR A 38 -5.68 -10.59 -5.24
N PRO A 39 -4.90 -9.63 -4.72
CA PRO A 39 -3.69 -9.93 -3.95
C PRO A 39 -3.94 -10.94 -2.82
N SER A 40 -5.09 -10.84 -2.15
CA SER A 40 -5.52 -11.76 -1.08
C SER A 40 -5.75 -13.20 -1.56
N ASP A 41 -6.14 -13.39 -2.83
CA ASP A 41 -6.41 -14.73 -3.38
C ASP A 41 -5.13 -15.53 -3.54
N LEU A 42 -4.03 -14.85 -3.87
CA LEU A 42 -2.72 -15.48 -3.92
C LEU A 42 -2.22 -15.91 -2.53
N ILE A 43 -2.79 -15.38 -1.45
CA ILE A 43 -2.50 -15.81 -0.06
C ILE A 43 -3.45 -16.95 0.36
N ASN A 44 -4.73 -16.85 0.02
CA ASN A 44 -5.73 -17.80 0.51
C ASN A 44 -5.83 -19.06 -0.35
N ASP A 45 -5.78 -18.93 -1.68
CA ASP A 45 -6.04 -20.01 -2.63
C ASP A 45 -4.76 -20.62 -3.26
N SER A 46 -3.57 -20.09 -2.97
CA SER A 46 -2.35 -20.70 -3.53
C SER A 46 -2.04 -22.05 -2.88
N ASN A 47 -1.99 -23.12 -3.66
CA ASN A 47 -1.51 -24.44 -3.19
C ASN A 47 -0.05 -24.41 -2.72
N SER A 48 0.72 -23.41 -3.18
CA SER A 48 2.11 -23.23 -2.78
C SER A 48 2.20 -22.45 -1.46
N LYS A 49 2.61 -23.12 -0.37
CA LYS A 49 2.97 -22.47 0.91
C LYS A 49 3.95 -21.31 0.71
N VAL A 50 4.87 -21.44 -0.26
CA VAL A 50 5.86 -20.42 -0.61
C VAL A 50 5.21 -19.13 -1.11
N THR A 51 4.17 -19.21 -1.95
CA THR A 51 3.47 -18.01 -2.46
C THR A 51 2.76 -17.27 -1.32
N LYS A 52 2.12 -18.00 -0.40
CA LYS A 52 1.48 -17.41 0.80
C LYS A 52 2.48 -16.68 1.68
N THR A 53 3.61 -17.34 1.98
CA THR A 53 4.67 -16.78 2.82
C THR A 53 5.28 -15.53 2.18
N ILE A 54 5.56 -15.57 0.88
CA ILE A 54 6.11 -14.44 0.12
C ILE A 54 5.19 -13.22 0.16
N LEU A 55 3.89 -13.38 -0.05
CA LEU A 55 2.92 -12.29 0.02
C LEU A 55 2.73 -11.76 1.44
N TYR A 56 2.77 -12.63 2.45
CA TYR A 56 2.72 -12.19 3.84
C TYR A 56 3.93 -11.33 4.19
N TRP A 57 5.13 -11.76 3.80
CA TRP A 57 6.34 -10.97 3.92
C TRP A 57 6.24 -9.66 3.15
N LEU A 58 5.63 -9.64 1.97
CA LEU A 58 5.42 -8.42 1.21
C LEU A 58 4.59 -7.37 1.97
N TYR A 59 3.45 -7.77 2.57
CA TYR A 59 2.66 -6.85 3.41
C TYR A 59 3.41 -6.42 4.68
N LEU A 60 4.16 -7.34 5.30
CA LEU A 60 4.93 -7.09 6.51
C LEU A 60 6.12 -6.16 6.25
N ILE A 61 6.76 -6.30 5.09
CA ILE A 61 7.80 -5.41 4.58
C ILE A 61 7.22 -4.02 4.35
N LEU A 62 6.05 -3.89 3.71
CA LEU A 62 5.42 -2.60 3.46
C LEU A 62 5.14 -1.83 4.77
N SER A 63 4.71 -2.55 5.81
CA SER A 63 4.45 -1.96 7.12
C SER A 63 5.73 -1.68 7.93
N GLY A 64 6.65 -2.64 8.00
CA GLY A 64 7.92 -2.50 8.71
C GLY A 64 8.83 -1.44 8.09
N PHE A 65 8.78 -1.29 6.77
CA PHE A 65 9.56 -0.30 6.05
C PHE A 65 9.05 1.12 6.29
N ASN A 66 7.73 1.34 6.23
CA ASN A 66 7.12 2.60 6.64
C ASN A 66 7.41 2.92 8.12
N PHE A 67 7.43 1.92 9.00
CA PHE A 67 7.81 2.08 10.41
C PHE A 67 9.26 2.56 10.59
N VAL A 68 10.21 1.94 9.90
CA VAL A 68 11.64 2.31 10.00
C VAL A 68 11.86 3.72 9.44
N PHE A 69 11.27 4.04 8.29
CA PHE A 69 11.44 5.35 7.65
C PHE A 69 10.70 6.50 8.31
N PHE A 70 9.63 6.20 9.04
CA PHE A 70 8.90 7.16 9.86
C PHE A 70 9.83 7.92 10.82
N PHE A 71 10.71 7.20 11.52
CA PHE A 71 11.64 7.79 12.49
C PHE A 71 12.85 8.51 11.87
N PHE A 72 13.16 8.25 10.60
CA PHE A 72 14.33 8.85 9.94
C PHE A 72 13.98 10.06 9.08
N THR A 73 12.82 10.06 8.41
CA THR A 73 12.50 11.08 7.39
C THR A 73 11.60 12.19 7.93
N PHE A 74 10.79 11.90 8.96
CA PHE A 74 9.78 12.81 9.48
C PHE A 74 10.14 13.31 10.89
N ASN A 75 11.10 14.24 10.97
CA ASN A 75 11.62 14.77 12.24
C ASN A 75 10.92 16.04 12.74
N THR A 76 9.81 16.39 12.11
CA THR A 76 9.16 17.69 12.24
C THR A 76 7.67 17.49 12.45
N LYS A 77 7.04 18.37 13.24
CA LYS A 77 5.69 18.12 13.78
C LYS A 77 4.64 17.87 12.70
N THR A 78 4.75 18.53 11.53
CA THR A 78 3.72 18.41 10.48
C THR A 78 3.92 17.18 9.62
N THR A 79 5.16 16.87 9.24
CA THR A 79 5.42 15.63 8.49
C THR A 79 5.26 14.37 9.34
N LEU A 80 5.46 14.47 10.67
CA LEU A 80 5.20 13.38 11.63
C LEU A 80 3.72 12.97 11.64
N ILE A 81 2.79 13.93 11.57
CA ILE A 81 1.35 13.60 11.53
C ILE A 81 1.01 12.79 10.28
N GLY A 82 1.49 13.24 9.11
CA GLY A 82 1.32 12.49 7.85
C GLY A 82 1.96 11.11 7.92
N GLY A 83 3.17 11.02 8.45
CA GLY A 83 3.89 9.77 8.64
C GLY A 83 3.14 8.78 9.55
N CYS A 84 2.52 9.26 10.63
CA CYS A 84 1.70 8.44 11.53
C CYS A 84 0.48 7.87 10.81
N ILE A 85 -0.16 8.67 9.94
CA ILE A 85 -1.32 8.25 9.16
C ILE A 85 -0.91 7.18 8.13
N LEU A 86 0.22 7.37 7.44
CA LEU A 86 0.76 6.35 6.52
C LEU A 86 1.15 5.06 7.23
N LEU A 87 1.75 5.17 8.41
CA LEU A 87 2.08 4.02 9.24
C LEU A 87 0.82 3.26 9.64
N PHE A 88 -0.22 3.97 10.07
CA PHE A 88 -1.53 3.39 10.36
C PHE A 88 -2.15 2.71 9.13
N ALA A 89 -2.11 3.36 7.95
CA ALA A 89 -2.55 2.74 6.70
C ALA A 89 -1.78 1.44 6.41
N SER A 90 -0.45 1.45 6.55
CA SER A 90 0.38 0.28 6.30
C SER A 90 0.08 -0.89 7.24
N LEU A 91 -0.28 -0.62 8.50
CA LEU A 91 -0.72 -1.63 9.46
C LEU A 91 -2.08 -2.20 9.08
N LEU A 92 -3.02 -1.36 8.62
CA LEU A 92 -4.30 -1.81 8.08
C LEU A 92 -4.09 -2.71 6.85
N ALA A 93 -3.09 -2.43 6.02
CA ALA A 93 -2.80 -3.25 4.85
C ALA A 93 -2.47 -4.70 5.19
N ILE A 94 -1.86 -4.98 6.36
CA ILE A 94 -1.58 -6.35 6.83
C ILE A 94 -2.87 -7.14 7.08
N ILE A 95 -3.97 -6.46 7.40
CA ILE A 95 -5.24 -7.11 7.75
C ILE A 95 -6.07 -7.47 6.51
N LEU A 96 -5.87 -6.76 5.38
CA LEU A 96 -6.57 -7.00 4.10
C LEU A 96 -6.65 -8.49 3.69
N PRO A 97 -5.53 -9.26 3.70
CA PRO A 97 -5.53 -10.68 3.34
C PRO A 97 -6.46 -11.59 4.16
N PHE A 98 -6.80 -11.19 5.40
CA PHE A 98 -7.58 -12.02 6.31
C PHE A 98 -9.10 -11.90 6.08
N PHE A 99 -9.55 -10.92 5.29
CA PHE A 99 -10.96 -10.79 4.96
C PHE A 99 -11.38 -11.85 3.93
N LYS A 100 -12.17 -12.82 4.39
CA LYS A 100 -12.79 -13.85 3.53
C LYS A 100 -14.08 -13.38 2.85
N ASN A 101 -14.78 -12.42 3.44
CA ASN A 101 -16.00 -11.86 2.86
C ASN A 101 -15.65 -10.71 1.91
N ILE A 102 -16.03 -10.85 0.64
CA ILE A 102 -15.77 -9.87 -0.42
C ILE A 102 -16.37 -8.48 -0.11
N LYS A 103 -17.52 -8.43 0.57
CA LYS A 103 -18.16 -7.17 0.98
C LYS A 103 -17.32 -6.43 2.02
N SER A 104 -16.85 -7.16 3.04
CA SER A 104 -15.97 -6.61 4.06
C SER A 104 -14.61 -6.20 3.48
N LEU A 105 -14.02 -7.01 2.60
CA LEU A 105 -12.79 -6.69 1.90
C LEU A 105 -12.93 -5.38 1.09
N SER A 106 -14.07 -5.19 0.43
CA SER A 106 -14.35 -4.00 -0.38
C SER A 106 -14.37 -2.72 0.46
N TYR A 107 -15.19 -2.68 1.52
CA TYR A 107 -15.26 -1.49 2.39
C TYR A 107 -13.93 -1.21 3.07
N TYR A 108 -13.23 -2.26 3.51
CA TYR A 108 -11.93 -2.12 4.14
C TYR A 108 -10.89 -1.55 3.18
N SER A 109 -10.91 -1.97 1.91
CA SER A 109 -10.04 -1.42 0.87
C SER A 109 -10.28 0.08 0.69
N ILE A 110 -11.53 0.52 0.62
CA ILE A 110 -11.89 1.94 0.48
C ILE A 110 -11.39 2.76 1.68
N ILE A 111 -11.59 2.26 2.91
CA ILE A 111 -11.11 2.93 4.13
C ILE A 111 -9.58 3.03 4.12
N TYR A 112 -8.90 1.94 3.78
CA TYR A 112 -7.45 1.94 3.64
C TYR A 112 -6.97 2.97 2.61
N PHE A 113 -7.64 3.11 1.47
CA PHE A 113 -7.29 4.10 0.43
C PHE A 113 -7.47 5.53 0.89
N LEU A 114 -8.57 5.83 1.58
CA LEU A 114 -8.79 7.14 2.16
C LEU A 114 -7.65 7.50 3.14
N ILE A 115 -7.30 6.58 4.03
CA ILE A 115 -6.25 6.82 5.04
C ILE A 115 -4.88 6.97 4.35
N SER A 116 -4.55 6.11 3.38
CA SER A 116 -3.30 6.22 2.61
C SER A 116 -3.19 7.58 1.91
N SER A 117 -4.25 7.98 1.19
CA SER A 117 -4.32 9.27 0.49
C SER A 117 -4.14 10.46 1.44
N PHE A 118 -4.85 10.47 2.57
CA PHE A 118 -4.70 11.51 3.58
C PHE A 118 -3.28 11.56 4.16
N GLY A 119 -2.69 10.40 4.44
CA GLY A 119 -1.30 10.31 4.92
C GLY A 119 -0.33 10.89 3.90
N SER A 120 -0.49 10.52 2.62
CA SER A 120 0.35 11.00 1.51
C SER A 120 0.27 12.52 1.35
N LEU A 121 -0.95 13.07 1.34
CA LEU A 121 -1.18 14.51 1.24
C LEU A 121 -0.59 15.27 2.44
N MET A 122 -0.76 14.75 3.66
CA MET A 122 -0.23 15.38 4.86
C MET A 122 1.31 15.36 4.90
N CYS A 123 1.94 14.26 4.47
CA CYS A 123 3.40 14.22 4.30
C CYS A 123 3.88 15.24 3.26
N GLY A 124 3.20 15.33 2.12
CA GLY A 124 3.54 16.26 1.06
C GLY A 124 3.36 17.73 1.46
N LEU A 125 2.19 18.10 1.99
CA LEU A 125 1.89 19.46 2.42
C LEU A 125 2.74 19.87 3.64
N GLY A 126 2.93 18.98 4.62
CA GLY A 126 3.81 19.21 5.75
C GLY A 126 5.25 19.46 5.30
N GLY A 127 5.73 18.70 4.33
CA GLY A 127 7.05 18.88 3.73
C GLY A 127 7.21 20.25 3.05
N ILE A 128 6.20 20.72 2.31
CA ILE A 128 6.22 22.07 1.70
C ILE A 128 6.24 23.16 2.77
N VAL A 129 5.38 23.07 3.78
CA VAL A 129 5.31 24.03 4.89
C VAL A 129 6.67 24.13 5.59
N GLU A 130 7.34 23.01 5.81
CA GLU A 130 8.62 23.01 6.51
C GLU A 130 9.77 23.59 5.69
N VAL A 131 9.82 23.28 4.39
CA VAL A 131 10.84 23.81 3.48
C VAL A 131 10.64 25.31 3.24
N GLN A 132 9.40 25.75 3.01
CA GLN A 132 9.12 27.12 2.56
C GLN A 132 8.82 28.11 3.67
N ILE A 133 8.21 27.67 4.78
CA ILE A 133 7.71 28.56 5.85
C ILE A 133 8.60 28.45 7.08
N ALA A 134 9.03 27.25 7.44
CA ALA A 134 9.82 27.02 8.66
C ALA A 134 11.35 27.03 8.44
N GLY A 135 11.81 27.05 7.18
CA GLY A 135 13.24 27.08 6.84
C GLY A 135 14.02 25.82 7.20
N HIS A 136 13.33 24.70 7.45
CA HIS A 136 13.93 23.41 7.79
C HIS A 136 14.13 22.56 6.54
N TYR A 137 15.36 22.53 6.01
CA TYR A 137 15.72 21.82 4.77
C TYR A 137 15.92 20.30 4.92
N SER A 138 15.51 19.72 6.06
CA SER A 138 15.69 18.29 6.33
C SER A 138 14.76 17.40 5.48
N TYR A 139 13.64 17.92 5.00
CA TYR A 139 12.73 17.19 4.12
C TYR A 139 12.86 17.66 2.66
N PRO A 140 13.12 16.78 1.67
CA PRO A 140 13.33 17.20 0.30
C PRO A 140 12.03 17.71 -0.35
N LEU A 141 12.09 18.88 -0.97
CA LEU A 141 10.94 19.46 -1.68
C LEU A 141 10.41 18.55 -2.81
N TRP A 142 11.31 17.89 -3.54
CA TRP A 142 10.93 16.95 -4.60
C TRP A 142 10.11 15.78 -4.04
N LEU A 143 10.46 15.29 -2.85
CA LEU A 143 9.75 14.22 -2.18
C LEU A 143 8.35 14.70 -1.78
N ALA A 144 8.25 15.91 -1.23
CA ALA A 144 7.00 16.56 -0.88
C ALA A 144 6.03 16.62 -2.08
N ILE A 145 6.52 17.08 -3.22
CA ILE A 145 5.74 17.18 -4.47
C ILE A 145 5.23 15.80 -4.92
N ILE A 146 6.09 14.78 -4.89
CA ILE A 146 5.69 13.44 -5.31
C ILE A 146 4.63 12.86 -4.36
N PHE A 147 4.76 13.07 -3.05
CA PHE A 147 3.75 12.64 -2.08
C PHE A 147 2.39 13.33 -2.28
N ILE A 148 2.37 14.60 -2.69
CA ILE A 148 1.13 15.28 -3.10
C ILE A 148 0.54 14.62 -4.34
N ILE A 149 1.35 14.38 -5.38
CA ILE A 149 0.87 13.74 -6.62
C ILE A 149 0.27 12.37 -6.31
N ILE A 150 0.96 11.55 -5.52
CA ILE A 150 0.46 10.24 -5.08
C ILE A 150 -0.85 10.40 -4.32
N GLY A 151 -0.89 11.28 -3.33
CA GLY A 151 -2.09 11.51 -2.51
C GLY A 151 -3.30 11.96 -3.34
N VAL A 152 -3.11 12.83 -4.33
CA VAL A 152 -4.16 13.28 -5.25
C VAL A 152 -4.64 12.13 -6.15
N ILE A 153 -3.73 11.32 -6.68
CA ILE A 153 -4.08 10.14 -7.48
C ILE A 153 -4.90 9.17 -6.62
N GLU A 154 -4.42 8.79 -5.43
CA GLU A 154 -5.13 7.91 -4.51
C GLU A 154 -6.51 8.47 -4.14
N PHE A 155 -6.59 9.77 -3.86
CA PHE A 155 -7.86 10.44 -3.53
C PHE A 155 -8.84 10.36 -4.70
N GLY A 156 -8.39 10.69 -5.92
CA GLY A 156 -9.21 10.64 -7.13
C GLY A 156 -9.69 9.22 -7.43
N LEU A 157 -8.83 8.22 -7.21
CA LEU A 157 -9.19 6.81 -7.38
C LEU A 157 -10.31 6.38 -6.43
N VAL A 158 -10.37 6.90 -5.19
CA VAL A 158 -11.46 6.58 -4.25
C VAL A 158 -12.83 6.97 -4.81
N PHE A 159 -12.95 8.06 -5.57
CA PHE A 159 -14.23 8.52 -6.11
C PHE A 159 -14.66 7.85 -7.42
N VAL A 160 -13.90 6.87 -7.90
CA VAL A 160 -14.26 6.14 -9.12
C VAL A 160 -15.58 5.37 -8.86
N PRO A 161 -16.69 5.69 -9.58
CA PRO A 161 -18.02 5.17 -9.25
C PRO A 161 -18.13 3.64 -9.15
N PRO A 162 -17.41 2.86 -9.99
CA PRO A 162 -17.31 1.40 -9.84
C PRO A 162 -16.82 0.88 -8.47
N LEU A 163 -16.15 1.68 -7.64
CA LEU A 163 -15.76 1.30 -6.27
C LEU A 163 -16.90 1.42 -5.25
N TRP A 164 -17.89 2.27 -5.51
CA TRP A 164 -19.03 2.47 -4.62
C TRP A 164 -20.23 1.59 -4.98
N ASN A 165 -20.37 1.25 -6.27
CA ASN A 165 -21.44 0.40 -6.79
C ASN A 165 -20.94 -1.02 -7.09
N ILE A 166 -20.34 -1.68 -6.10
CA ILE A 166 -19.81 -3.03 -6.27
C ILE A 166 -20.97 -4.03 -6.34
N GLN A 167 -21.11 -4.68 -7.50
CA GLN A 167 -22.07 -5.77 -7.68
C GLN A 167 -21.51 -7.05 -7.07
N PHE A 168 -22.27 -7.66 -6.16
CA PHE A 168 -21.96 -8.94 -5.54
C PHE A 168 -22.94 -10.00 -6.04
N ASN A 169 -22.44 -11.18 -6.42
CA ASN A 169 -23.30 -12.32 -6.70
C ASN A 169 -23.68 -12.97 -5.38
N GLN A 170 -24.96 -13.22 -5.13
CA GLN A 170 -25.39 -13.91 -3.92
C GLN A 170 -25.39 -15.42 -4.18
N LYS A 171 -24.82 -16.20 -3.25
CA LYS A 171 -25.01 -17.64 -3.20
C LYS A 171 -25.42 -18.03 -1.79
N THR A 172 -26.57 -18.66 -1.67
CA THR A 172 -27.06 -19.21 -0.41
C THR A 172 -26.40 -20.56 -0.20
N GLU A 173 -25.66 -20.75 0.90
CA GLU A 173 -25.19 -22.07 1.29
C GLU A 173 -26.31 -22.88 1.94
N GLU A 174 -26.20 -24.21 1.90
CA GLU A 174 -27.16 -25.17 2.49
C GLU A 174 -27.40 -24.97 4.00
N ASN A 175 -26.52 -24.26 4.70
CA ASN A 175 -26.67 -23.91 6.11
C ASN A 175 -27.45 -22.60 6.38
N GLY A 176 -28.15 -22.05 5.37
CA GLY A 176 -28.97 -20.84 5.50
C GLY A 176 -28.19 -19.53 5.60
N LYS A 177 -26.85 -19.56 5.46
CA LYS A 177 -26.02 -18.36 5.40
C LYS A 177 -25.87 -17.90 3.94
N THR A 178 -26.25 -16.66 3.67
CA THR A 178 -25.99 -16.01 2.38
C THR A 178 -24.52 -15.61 2.30
N ILE A 179 -23.79 -16.20 1.36
CA ILE A 179 -22.42 -15.83 1.06
C ILE A 179 -22.41 -14.99 -0.21
N TYR A 180 -21.72 -13.86 -0.16
CA TYR A 180 -21.50 -13.01 -1.32
C TYR A 180 -20.28 -13.53 -2.10
N ILE A 181 -20.52 -13.96 -3.33
CA ILE A 181 -19.51 -14.42 -4.27
C ILE A 181 -19.08 -13.26 -5.15
N ARG A 182 -17.77 -13.22 -5.40
CA ARG A 182 -17.14 -12.25 -6.29
C ARG A 182 -17.58 -12.41 -7.76
N PRO A 183 -17.73 -11.32 -8.51
CA PRO A 183 -17.85 -11.39 -9.97
C PRO A 183 -16.53 -11.88 -10.60
N LYS A 184 -16.60 -12.55 -11.77
CA LYS A 184 -15.43 -13.08 -12.50
C LYS A 184 -14.40 -12.01 -12.89
N LYS A 185 -14.84 -10.78 -13.07
CA LYS A 185 -14.00 -9.59 -13.27
C LYS A 185 -14.49 -8.52 -12.30
N SER A 186 -13.56 -7.93 -11.56
CA SER A 186 -13.83 -6.89 -10.59
C SER A 186 -12.79 -5.79 -10.72
N ILE A 187 -13.27 -4.56 -10.91
CA ILE A 187 -12.43 -3.37 -10.93
C ILE A 187 -11.69 -3.20 -9.59
N LEU A 188 -12.31 -3.60 -8.47
CA LEU A 188 -11.75 -3.49 -7.13
C LEU A 188 -10.44 -4.29 -7.00
N SER A 189 -10.36 -5.44 -7.67
CA SER A 189 -9.13 -6.24 -7.74
C SER A 189 -7.98 -5.44 -8.35
N LEU A 190 -8.23 -4.79 -9.49
CA LEU A 190 -7.25 -3.94 -10.17
C LEU A 190 -6.81 -2.79 -9.27
N PHE A 191 -7.78 -2.16 -8.60
CA PHE A 191 -7.48 -1.11 -7.62
C PHE A 191 -6.52 -1.62 -6.56
N GLN A 192 -6.81 -2.73 -5.87
CA GLN A 192 -5.91 -3.25 -4.83
C GLN A 192 -4.47 -3.49 -5.33
N TRP A 193 -4.29 -3.93 -6.58
CA TRP A 193 -2.95 -4.03 -7.18
C TRP A 193 -2.28 -2.68 -7.40
N ILE A 194 -3.01 -1.69 -7.91
CA ILE A 194 -2.51 -0.31 -8.09
C ILE A 194 -2.02 0.22 -6.75
N TYR A 195 -2.80 0.04 -5.68
CA TYR A 195 -2.43 0.55 -4.36
C TYR A 195 -1.23 -0.16 -3.75
N LEU A 196 -1.15 -1.49 -3.90
CA LEU A 196 0.02 -2.23 -3.48
C LEU A 196 1.28 -1.74 -4.24
N GLY A 197 1.15 -1.45 -5.53
CA GLY A 197 2.21 -0.81 -6.32
C GLY A 197 2.58 0.60 -5.82
N ILE A 198 1.60 1.45 -5.55
CA ILE A 198 1.81 2.82 -5.04
C ILE A 198 2.53 2.79 -3.68
N GLY A 199 2.09 1.95 -2.74
CA GLY A 199 2.73 1.82 -1.44
C GLY A 199 4.20 1.38 -1.55
N TYR A 200 4.52 0.55 -2.53
CA TYR A 200 5.91 0.20 -2.85
C TYR A 200 6.71 1.35 -3.44
N ILE A 201 6.12 2.12 -4.36
CA ILE A 201 6.74 3.33 -4.90
C ILE A 201 7.08 4.31 -3.78
N GLN A 202 6.15 4.52 -2.83
CA GLN A 202 6.40 5.36 -1.65
C GLN A 202 7.59 4.86 -0.82
N CYS A 203 7.67 3.53 -0.58
CA CYS A 203 8.81 2.94 0.12
C CYS A 203 10.14 3.20 -0.61
N ILE A 204 10.18 3.05 -1.94
CA ILE A 204 11.38 3.30 -2.75
C ILE A 204 11.77 4.78 -2.72
N LEU A 205 10.80 5.69 -2.79
CA LEU A 205 11.05 7.13 -2.75
C LEU A 205 11.62 7.56 -1.39
N LEU A 206 11.04 7.03 -0.29
CA LEU A 206 11.57 7.24 1.05
C LEU A 206 13.00 6.68 1.18
N LEU A 207 13.27 5.50 0.60
CA LEU A 207 14.61 4.92 0.56
C LEU A 207 15.62 5.85 -0.12
N ILE A 208 15.29 6.30 -1.35
CA ILE A 208 16.13 7.21 -2.12
C ILE A 208 16.39 8.49 -1.32
N ALA A 209 15.34 9.04 -0.68
CA ALA A 209 15.48 10.22 0.16
C ALA A 209 16.45 10.01 1.33
N SER A 210 16.40 8.88 2.03
CA SER A 210 17.37 8.62 3.12
C SER A 210 18.81 8.56 2.64
N PHE A 211 19.08 7.93 1.49
CA PHE A 211 20.42 7.88 0.91
C PHE A 211 20.93 9.25 0.50
N LEU A 212 20.07 10.06 -0.13
CA LEU A 212 20.44 11.38 -0.63
C LEU A 212 20.63 12.40 0.49
N LEU A 213 19.84 12.31 1.56
CA LEU A 213 19.91 13.22 2.70
C LEU A 213 21.09 12.92 3.64
N LYS A 214 21.80 11.79 3.46
CA LYS A 214 22.76 11.26 4.43
C LYS A 214 22.19 11.32 5.86
N LEU A 215 20.89 11.06 5.98
CA LEU A 215 20.31 10.71 7.26
C LEU A 215 21.13 9.52 7.77
#